data_AF-G4A9Y3-F1
#
_entry.id   AF-G4A9Y3-F1
#
_cell.length_a   1.000
_cell.length_b   1.000
_cell.length_c   1.000
_cell.angle_alpha   90.00
_cell.angle_beta   90.00
_cell.angle_gamma   90.00
#
_symmetry.space_group_name_H-M   'P 1'
#
loop_
_entity.id
_entity.type
_entity.pdbx_description
1 polymer ?
#
loop_
_entity_poly.entity_id
_entity_poly.type
_entity_poly.pdbx_seq_one_letter_code
_entity_poly.pdbx_strand_id
1 'polypeptide(L)' 'MFVERVLPAQEIQEKNPEMLTALLARLNKPEQQQGNRIAVEYVSHEEFKHATAQSKTIVRSGECSPYANIILYSGVPF' A
#
# COMPACT_ATOMS: atom_id res chain seq x y z
N MET A 1 12.90 -5.75 -1.28
CA MET A 1 12.50 -4.45 -1.87
C MET A 1 12.55 -3.42 -0.74
N PHE A 2 13.24 -2.30 -0.93
CA PHE A 2 13.18 -1.17 -0.01
C PHE A 2 11.93 -0.35 -0.34
N VAL A 3 11.10 -0.04 0.66
CA VAL A 3 9.79 0.60 0.47
C VAL A 3 9.84 1.95 1.15
N GLU A 4 9.50 3.02 0.43
CA GLU A 4 9.44 4.37 0.98
C GLU A 4 8.00 4.87 1.17
N ARG A 5 7.06 4.32 0.39
CA ARG A 5 5.67 4.76 0.40
C ARG A 5 4.71 3.65 -0.01
N VAL A 6 3.53 3.67 0.61
CA VAL A 6 2.39 2.80 0.28
C VAL A 6 1.19 3.68 -0.01
N LEU A 7 0.48 3.37 -1.10
CA LEU A 7 -0.69 4.10 -1.55
C LEU A 7 -1.87 3.13 -1.66
N PRO A 8 -2.70 2.97 -0.62
CA PRO A 8 -4.04 2.36 -0.71
C PRO A 8 -5.11 3.30 -1.31
N ALA A 9 -6.24 2.70 -1.72
CA ALA A 9 -7.46 3.44 -2.01
C ALA A 9 -8.15 3.88 -0.70
N GLN A 10 -8.64 5.11 -0.62
CA GLN A 10 -9.21 5.72 0.60
C GLN A 10 -10.44 4.95 1.12
N GLU A 11 -11.20 4.33 0.23
CA GLU A 11 -12.42 3.58 0.54
C GLU A 11 -12.13 2.38 1.47
N ILE A 12 -10.87 1.91 1.53
CA ILE A 12 -10.46 0.86 2.49
C ILE A 12 -10.72 1.27 3.95
N GLN A 13 -10.67 2.57 4.26
CA GLN A 13 -10.89 3.08 5.62
C GLN A 13 -12.31 2.79 6.12
N GLU A 14 -13.30 2.90 5.24
CA GLU A 14 -14.71 2.67 5.57
C GLU A 14 -15.16 1.25 5.25
N LYS A 15 -14.69 0.68 4.13
CA LYS A 15 -15.19 -0.57 3.58
C LYS A 15 -14.40 -1.80 4.04
N ASN A 16 -13.18 -1.63 4.53
CA ASN A 16 -12.34 -2.73 4.99
C ASN A 16 -11.32 -2.31 6.09
N PRO A 17 -11.80 -1.78 7.22
CA PRO A 17 -10.95 -1.25 8.28
C PRO A 17 -10.04 -2.30 8.92
N GLU A 18 -10.49 -3.57 8.96
CA GLU A 18 -9.69 -4.69 9.47
C GLU A 18 -8.46 -4.93 8.60
N MET A 19 -8.62 -4.97 7.28
CA MET A 19 -7.51 -5.13 6.35
C MET A 19 -6.57 -3.92 6.41
N LEU A 20 -7.10 -2.70 6.53
CA LEU A 20 -6.27 -1.51 6.70
C LEU A 20 -5.42 -1.62 7.98
N THR A 21 -6.02 -2.02 9.10
CA THR A 21 -5.30 -2.20 10.36
C THR A 21 -4.19 -3.26 10.23
N ALA A 22 -4.50 -4.39 9.58
CA ALA A 22 -3.54 -5.45 9.34
C ALA A 22 -2.41 -5.01 8.40
N LEU A 23 -2.70 -4.22 7.38
CA LEU A 23 -1.72 -3.62 6.49
C LEU A 23 -0.75 -2.71 7.27
N LEU A 24 -1.27 -1.75 8.02
CA LEU A 24 -0.47 -0.81 8.81
C LEU A 24 0.42 -1.54 9.81
N ALA A 25 -0.12 -2.54 10.51
CA ALA A 25 0.67 -3.37 11.42
C ALA A 25 1.81 -4.11 10.72
N ARG A 26 1.59 -4.58 9.48
CA ARG A 26 2.62 -5.26 8.69
C ARG A 26 3.71 -4.32 8.17
N LEU A 27 3.44 -3.02 8.00
CA LEU A 27 4.44 -2.03 7.58
C LEU A 27 5.50 -1.74 8.66
N ASN A 28 5.17 -1.95 9.94
CA ASN A 28 6.14 -1.78 11.03
C ASN A 28 7.41 -2.63 10.86
N LYS A 29 7.27 -3.86 10.32
CA LYS A 29 8.40 -4.76 10.13
C LYS A 29 9.41 -4.23 9.09
N PRO A 30 9.01 -3.89 7.86
CA PRO A 30 9.94 -3.29 6.90
C PRO A 30 10.47 -1.94 7.37
N GLU A 31 9.69 -1.07 8.02
CA GLU A 31 10.20 0.20 8.60
C GLU A 31 11.36 -0.04 9.56
N GLN A 32 11.21 -0.97 10.52
CA GLN A 32 12.26 -1.33 11.46
C GLN A 32 13.48 -1.95 10.77
N GLN A 33 13.26 -2.83 9.80
CA GLN A 33 14.34 -3.53 9.09
C GLN A 33 15.13 -2.61 8.17
N GLN A 34 14.47 -1.62 7.57
CA GLN A 34 15.05 -0.69 6.60
C GLN A 34 15.56 0.60 7.25
N GLY A 35 15.16 0.87 8.49
CA GLY A 35 15.56 2.07 9.22
C GLY A 35 14.95 3.35 8.66
N ASN A 36 13.80 3.25 7.98
CA ASN A 36 13.08 4.38 7.40
C ASN A 36 11.63 4.44 7.87
N ARG A 37 10.98 5.57 7.61
CA ARG A 37 9.54 5.72 7.77
C ARG A 37 8.87 5.54 6.41
N ILE A 38 7.87 4.67 6.35
CA ILE A 38 7.08 4.42 5.16
C ILE A 38 5.89 5.38 5.16
N ALA A 39 5.81 6.27 4.17
CA ALA A 39 4.67 7.15 4.02
C ALA A 39 3.43 6.34 3.61
N VAL A 40 2.29 6.59 4.27
CA VAL A 40 1.00 6.00 3.88
C VAL A 40 0.08 7.12 3.42
N GLU A 41 -0.23 7.13 2.13
CA GLU A 41 -1.09 8.11 1.48
C GLU A 41 -2.36 7.43 0.97
N TYR A 42 -3.44 8.17 0.82
CA TYR A 42 -4.70 7.65 0.34
C TYR A 42 -5.16 8.46 -0.87
N VAL A 43 -5.72 7.77 -1.86
CA VAL A 43 -6.33 8.35 -3.06
C VAL A 43 -7.67 7.70 -3.31
N SER A 44 -8.53 8.30 -4.13
CA SER A 44 -9.77 7.63 -4.54
C SER A 44 -9.49 6.32 -5.29
N HIS A 45 -10.45 5.41 -5.30
CA HIS A 45 -10.32 4.15 -6.05
C HIS A 45 -10.10 4.39 -7.56
N GLU A 46 -10.69 5.45 -8.12
CA GLU A 46 -10.45 5.82 -9.53
C GLU A 46 -9.01 6.29 -9.76
N GLU A 47 -8.49 7.17 -8.91
CA GLU A 47 -7.09 7.62 -8.98
C GLU A 47 -6.11 6.47 -8.74
N PHE A 48 -6.44 5.55 -7.81
CA PHE A 48 -5.66 4.34 -7.59
C PHE A 48 -5.56 3.52 -8.89
N LYS A 49 -6.68 3.28 -9.58
CA LYS A 49 -6.69 2.56 -10.87
C LYS A 49 -5.83 3.26 -11.92
N HIS A 50 -5.94 4.59 -12.03
CA HIS A 50 -5.07 5.35 -12.93
C HIS A 50 -3.58 5.22 -12.56
N ALA A 51 -3.23 5.28 -11.28
CA ALA A 51 -1.86 5.11 -10.82
C ALA A 51 -1.32 3.69 -11.08
N THR A 52 -2.16 2.64 -11.02
CA THR A 52 -1.72 1.26 -11.32
C THR A 52 -1.19 1.10 -12.74
N ALA A 53 -1.67 1.89 -13.70
CA ALA A 53 -1.21 1.82 -15.09
C ALA A 53 0.27 2.22 -15.25
N GLN A 54 0.81 2.98 -14.30
CA GLN A 54 2.23 3.37 -14.26
C GLN A 54 3.10 2.41 -13.44
N SER A 55 2.51 1.37 -12.85
CA SER A 55 3.26 0.39 -12.07
C SER A 55 4.13 -0.49 -12.96
N LYS A 56 5.30 -0.90 -12.44
CA LYS A 56 6.20 -1.83 -13.15
C LYS A 56 5.60 -3.23 -13.26
N THR A 57 4.83 -3.64 -12.27
CA THR A 57 4.19 -4.96 -12.22
C THR A 57 3.02 -4.94 -11.24
N ILE A 58 2.08 -5.86 -11.44
CA ILE A 58 0.94 -6.09 -10.56
C ILE A 58 1.00 -7.53 -10.07
N VAL A 59 1.06 -7.70 -8.75
CA VAL A 59 0.95 -9.01 -8.11
C VAL A 59 -0.49 -9.20 -7.67
N ARG A 60 -1.22 -10.08 -8.36
CA ARG A 60 -2.60 -10.41 -8.02
C ARG A 60 -2.64 -11.54 -6.98
N SER A 61 -3.24 -11.27 -5.82
CA SER A 61 -3.46 -12.27 -4.77
C SER A 61 -4.83 -12.95 -4.92
N GLY A 62 -5.11 -13.93 -4.06
CA GLY A 62 -6.44 -14.53 -3.87
C GLY A 62 -7.30 -13.80 -2.83
N GLU A 63 -6.95 -12.56 -2.48
CA GLU A 63 -7.71 -11.76 -1.51
C GLU A 63 -9.06 -11.34 -2.12
N CYS A 64 -10.13 -11.56 -1.38
CA CYS A 64 -11.50 -11.36 -1.85
C CYS A 64 -12.22 -10.21 -1.11
N SER A 65 -11.61 -9.63 -0.09
CA SER A 65 -12.18 -8.49 0.65
C SER A 65 -12.06 -7.18 -0.15
N PRO A 66 -13.03 -6.25 0.02
CA PRO A 66 -13.11 -5.05 -0.80
C PRO A 66 -11.92 -4.11 -0.56
N TYR A 67 -11.46 -3.44 -1.62
CA TYR A 67 -10.37 -2.45 -1.58
C TYR A 67 -9.04 -2.95 -0.99
N ALA A 68 -8.80 -4.26 -0.97
CA ALA A 68 -7.56 -4.87 -0.50
C ALA A 68 -6.40 -4.76 -1.52
N ASN A 69 -6.15 -3.55 -2.03
CA ASN A 69 -5.13 -3.26 -3.02
C ASN A 69 -4.21 -2.14 -2.49
N ILE A 70 -2.91 -2.28 -2.77
CA ILE A 70 -1.90 -1.26 -2.43
C ILE A 70 -0.94 -1.08 -3.60
N ILE A 71 -0.42 0.13 -3.77
CA ILE A 71 0.76 0.39 -4.60
C ILE A 71 1.95 0.58 -3.66
N LEU A 72 3.03 -0.17 -3.91
CA LEU A 72 4.31 -0.04 -3.19
C LEU A 72 5.29 0.77 -4.03
N TYR A 73 5.81 1.85 -3.47
CA TYR A 73 6.88 2.64 -4.09
C TYR A 73 8.24 2.21 -3.53
N SER A 74 9.16 1.90 -4.45
CA SER A 74 10.53 1.54 -4.10
C SER A 74 11.36 2.80 -3.91
N GLY A 75 12.06 2.89 -2.79
CA GLY A 75 13.06 3.93 -2.53
C GLY A 75 14.45 3.35 -2.34
N VAL A 76 15.38 4.19 -1.89
CA VAL A 76 16.71 3.78 -1.39
C VAL A 76 17.08 4.65 -0.18
N PRO A 77 17.92 4.17 0.75
CA PRO A 77 18.41 4.97 1.86
C PRO A 77 19.57 5.86 1.37
N PHE A 78 19.33 7.17 1.17
CA PHE A 78 20.36 8.18 0.97
C PHE A 78 20.21 9.32 1.98
#